data_AF-A7HG40-F1
#
_entry.id   AF-A7HG40-F1
#
_cell.length_a   1.000
_cell.length_b   1.000
_cell.length_c   1.000
_cell.angle_alpha   90.00
_cell.angle_beta   90.00
_cell.angle_gamma   90.00
#
_symmetry.space_group_name_H-M   'P 1'
#
loop_
_entity.id
_entity.type
_entity.pdbx_description
1 polymer ?
#
loop_
_entity_poly.entity_id
_entity_poly.type
_entity_poly.pdbx_seq_one_letter_code
_entity_poly.pdbx_strand_id
1 'polypeptide(L)'
;MRSGERRRLPAGRKAQLRALRSFQPLARSPLAGGMPMHVRIHALAALLLASLTSTAAAGHPARPVERPARHGPYFVELTDELGNVLPTWTHRGRTYVLGALGERYLVRVRNQTGRRAEVVVSVDGRDVIDGRPASWAKRGYLLEAGGEAAIDGFRLSDAAVAAFRFSSVPRSYAALKGDARDVGVIGVAVFPEREPARLAPPRRVAPSPEEGRAGAPDEKHRSSPSAPGEARAEAAPRPQDRSGLGTEFGEEHASHVRTVHFERASARPAAVLTLLYDDRRGLLALGIDVDGRWAARDDAWLRETAEPFRESRGFAEPPPGWRPR
;
A
#
# COMPACT_ATOMS: atom_id res chain seq x y z
N MET A 1 -36.21 -81.25 -5.13
CA MET A 1 -35.83 -81.51 -6.54
C MET A 1 -34.37 -81.08 -6.76
N ARG A 2 -33.73 -81.60 -7.82
CA ARG A 2 -32.29 -81.43 -8.22
C ARG A 2 -31.83 -79.95 -8.21
N SER A 3 -30.62 -79.55 -7.82
CA SER A 3 -29.22 -80.06 -8.03
C SER A 3 -28.50 -79.45 -9.24
N GLY A 4 -27.20 -79.12 -9.11
CA GLY A 4 -26.32 -78.51 -10.12
C GLY A 4 -25.97 -77.04 -9.81
N GLU A 5 -24.94 -76.64 -9.05
CA GLU A 5 -23.63 -77.22 -8.67
C GLU A 5 -22.48 -77.03 -9.70
N ARG A 6 -21.50 -76.16 -9.33
CA ARG A 6 -20.07 -76.15 -9.77
C ARG A 6 -19.80 -75.73 -11.26
N ARG A 7 -18.60 -75.32 -11.72
CA ARG A 7 -17.21 -75.35 -11.17
C ARG A 7 -16.23 -74.40 -11.94
N ARG A 8 -15.23 -73.85 -11.23
CA ARG A 8 -13.78 -73.68 -11.59
C ARG A 8 -13.30 -72.88 -12.82
N LEU A 9 -12.40 -71.92 -12.53
CA LEU A 9 -11.22 -71.53 -13.33
C LEU A 9 -10.26 -72.73 -13.56
N PRO A 10 -9.40 -72.71 -14.60
CA PRO A 10 -7.99 -72.35 -14.35
C PRO A 10 -7.27 -71.62 -15.52
N ALA A 11 -6.01 -71.24 -15.28
CA ALA A 11 -5.17 -70.39 -16.14
C ALA A 11 -4.16 -71.13 -17.04
N GLY A 12 -3.61 -70.43 -18.03
CA GLY A 12 -2.33 -70.74 -18.71
C GLY A 12 -2.25 -70.21 -20.15
N ARG A 13 -1.08 -70.00 -20.77
CA ARG A 13 0.31 -69.89 -20.27
C ARG A 13 1.24 -69.43 -21.43
N LYS A 14 2.25 -68.59 -21.13
CA LYS A 14 3.59 -68.48 -21.79
C LYS A 14 3.75 -68.24 -23.32
N ALA A 15 4.46 -67.13 -23.66
CA ALA A 15 5.81 -67.08 -24.28
C ALA A 15 6.12 -65.58 -24.59
N GLN A 16 7.18 -64.87 -24.19
CA GLN A 16 8.56 -65.10 -23.72
C GLN A 16 9.67 -65.05 -24.81
N LEU A 17 10.56 -64.04 -24.69
CA LEU A 17 11.85 -63.83 -25.40
C LEU A 17 11.74 -63.42 -26.91
N ARG A 18 12.71 -62.72 -27.54
CA ARG A 18 14.07 -62.30 -27.14
C ARG A 18 14.51 -61.03 -27.92
N ALA A 19 15.45 -60.26 -27.37
CA ALA A 19 16.18 -59.23 -28.12
C ALA A 19 17.29 -59.85 -29.02
N LEU A 20 17.84 -59.08 -29.98
CA LEU A 20 19.28 -58.82 -30.15
C LEU A 20 19.64 -58.03 -31.45
N ARG A 21 20.46 -56.97 -31.26
CA ARG A 21 21.62 -56.53 -32.08
C ARG A 21 21.53 -56.33 -33.62
N SER A 22 21.64 -55.05 -34.00
CA SER A 22 22.71 -54.47 -34.86
C SER A 22 23.45 -55.33 -35.91
N PHE A 23 23.57 -54.81 -37.14
CA PHE A 23 24.86 -54.59 -37.83
C PHE A 23 24.73 -53.60 -39.01
N GLN A 24 25.74 -52.77 -39.28
CA GLN A 24 25.90 -52.02 -40.54
C GLN A 24 26.61 -52.90 -41.61
N PRO A 25 26.82 -52.40 -42.84
CA PRO A 25 28.10 -51.74 -43.10
C PRO A 25 28.08 -50.49 -44.03
N LEU A 26 29.00 -49.54 -43.74
CA LEU A 26 30.01 -48.90 -44.62
C LEU A 26 29.69 -48.61 -46.12
N ALA A 27 30.21 -47.57 -46.78
CA ALA A 27 30.90 -46.32 -46.39
C ALA A 27 31.24 -45.52 -47.67
N ARG A 28 31.37 -44.18 -47.58
CA ARG A 28 32.48 -43.35 -48.12
C ARG A 28 32.09 -41.87 -48.22
N SER A 29 32.74 -41.04 -47.40
CA SER A 29 33.08 -39.64 -47.74
C SER A 29 34.37 -39.64 -48.57
N PRO A 30 34.82 -38.52 -49.18
CA PRO A 30 35.52 -37.46 -48.41
C PRO A 30 35.34 -36.00 -48.89
N LEU A 31 35.55 -35.05 -47.95
CA LEU A 31 36.23 -33.73 -48.09
C LEU A 31 35.70 -32.69 -49.13
N ALA A 32 35.97 -31.38 -49.03
CA ALA A 32 36.27 -30.47 -47.92
C ALA A 32 36.22 -29.01 -48.45
N GLY A 33 36.17 -28.03 -47.54
CA GLY A 33 36.21 -26.59 -47.85
C GLY A 33 34.83 -25.93 -47.73
N GLY A 34 34.68 -24.78 -47.08
CA GLY A 34 35.69 -23.87 -46.54
C GLY A 34 35.29 -22.45 -46.88
N MET A 35 34.67 -21.74 -45.93
CA MET A 35 34.33 -20.32 -46.07
C MET A 35 35.61 -19.47 -46.14
N PRO A 36 35.68 -18.50 -47.05
CA PRO A 36 36.19 -17.19 -46.62
C PRO A 36 35.52 -15.97 -47.28
N MET A 37 35.54 -14.86 -46.53
CA MET A 37 35.46 -13.47 -47.01
C MET A 37 34.12 -12.99 -47.63
N HIS A 38 33.76 -11.70 -47.64
CA HIS A 38 34.54 -10.47 -47.41
C HIS A 38 33.86 -9.47 -46.47
N VAL A 39 34.66 -8.75 -45.67
CA VAL A 39 34.30 -7.42 -45.15
C VAL A 39 34.33 -6.42 -46.32
N ARG A 40 33.29 -5.61 -46.49
CA ARG A 40 33.35 -4.38 -47.32
C ARG A 40 32.68 -3.23 -46.59
N ILE A 41 33.51 -2.30 -46.12
CA ILE A 41 33.11 -0.98 -45.62
C ILE A 41 32.87 -0.08 -46.84
N HIS A 42 31.67 0.45 -47.02
CA HIS A 42 31.41 1.65 -47.83
C HIS A 42 30.58 2.65 -47.00
N ALA A 43 30.88 3.93 -47.17
CA ALA A 43 30.50 4.99 -46.25
C ALA A 43 29.40 5.92 -46.79
N LEU A 44 28.79 6.65 -45.86
CA LEU A 44 28.13 7.95 -46.03
C LEU A 44 27.17 8.17 -47.22
N ALA A 45 25.88 8.28 -46.90
CA ALA A 45 25.02 9.35 -47.43
C ALA A 45 24.01 9.73 -46.35
N ALA A 46 24.12 10.94 -45.80
CA ALA A 46 23.21 11.42 -44.76
C ALA A 46 22.01 12.13 -45.39
N LEU A 47 20.80 11.86 -44.88
CA LEU A 47 19.63 12.73 -45.09
C LEU A 47 18.81 12.82 -43.81
N LEU A 48 19.26 13.69 -42.89
CA LEU A 48 18.51 14.08 -41.70
C LEU A 48 17.42 15.09 -42.07
N LEU A 49 16.18 14.63 -42.30
CA LEU A 49 15.02 15.51 -42.20
C LEU A 49 14.68 15.71 -40.71
N ALA A 50 15.27 16.74 -40.11
CA ALA A 50 14.88 17.21 -38.78
C ALA A 50 13.59 18.04 -38.88
N SER A 51 12.42 17.40 -38.79
CA SER A 51 11.15 18.12 -38.62
C SER A 51 11.05 18.69 -37.20
N LEU A 52 11.48 19.93 -37.02
CA LEU A 52 11.20 20.73 -35.82
C LEU A 52 9.71 21.07 -35.76
N THR A 53 8.88 20.12 -35.32
CA THR A 53 7.59 20.44 -34.73
C THR A 53 7.85 21.00 -33.34
N SER A 54 7.90 22.33 -33.25
CA SER A 54 7.86 23.05 -31.98
C SER A 54 6.46 22.90 -31.39
N THR A 55 6.20 21.77 -30.74
CA THR A 55 4.96 21.57 -29.98
C THR A 55 5.00 22.55 -28.82
N ALA A 56 4.20 23.62 -28.92
CA ALA A 56 4.06 24.58 -27.84
C ALA A 56 3.78 23.82 -26.54
N ALA A 57 4.54 24.14 -25.49
CA ALA A 57 4.31 23.57 -24.18
C ALA A 57 2.94 24.07 -23.68
N ALA A 58 1.89 23.29 -23.97
CA ALA A 58 0.61 23.45 -23.33
C ALA A 58 0.87 23.40 -21.83
N GLY A 59 0.62 24.53 -21.15
CA GLY A 59 0.69 24.61 -19.70
C GLY A 59 -0.20 23.51 -19.17
N HIS A 60 0.42 22.47 -18.59
CA HIS A 60 -0.36 21.37 -18.05
C HIS A 60 -1.29 21.97 -16.99
N PRO A 61 -2.60 21.65 -17.00
CA PRO A 61 -3.46 22.02 -15.89
C PRO A 61 -2.77 21.48 -14.64
N ALA A 62 -2.55 22.35 -13.65
CA ALA A 62 -1.78 22.01 -12.46
C ALA A 62 -2.33 20.71 -11.89
N ARG A 63 -1.52 19.63 -11.91
CA ARG A 63 -1.95 18.34 -11.37
C ARG A 63 -2.48 18.59 -9.96
N PRO A 64 -3.64 18.01 -9.57
CA PRO A 64 -4.12 18.09 -8.20
C PRO A 64 -2.94 17.77 -7.27
N VAL A 65 -2.61 18.67 -6.35
CA VAL A 65 -1.40 18.52 -5.55
C VAL A 65 -1.56 17.26 -4.71
N GLU A 66 -0.88 16.19 -5.12
CA GLU A 66 -0.86 14.89 -4.48
C GLU A 66 -0.36 15.06 -3.05
N ARG A 67 -1.29 15.25 -2.11
CA ARG A 67 -1.00 15.42 -0.69
C ARG A 67 -1.29 14.10 0.01
N PRO A 68 -0.27 13.26 0.28
CA PRO A 68 -0.46 12.05 1.06
C PRO A 68 -1.05 12.40 2.43
N ALA A 69 -1.84 11.48 3.00
CA ALA A 69 -2.25 11.64 4.39
C ALA A 69 -1.00 11.56 5.27
N ARG A 70 -0.72 12.65 5.98
CA ARG A 70 0.47 12.83 6.79
C ARG A 70 0.10 13.13 8.23
N HIS A 71 0.74 12.46 9.17
CA HIS A 71 0.68 12.80 10.59
C HIS A 71 2.09 12.85 11.17
N GLY A 72 2.65 14.07 11.26
CA GLY A 72 4.02 14.28 11.69
C GLY A 72 5.03 13.59 10.76
N PRO A 73 5.89 12.69 11.25
CA PRO A 73 6.90 11.98 10.45
C PRO A 73 6.35 10.75 9.71
N TYR A 74 5.06 10.45 9.84
CA TYR A 74 4.41 9.28 9.22
C TYR A 74 3.50 9.69 8.06
N PHE A 75 3.51 8.87 7.00
CA PHE A 75 2.78 9.09 5.76
C PHE A 75 2.08 7.80 5.36
N VAL A 76 0.86 7.91 4.83
CA VAL A 76 0.16 6.82 4.16
C VAL A 76 -0.36 7.27 2.79
N GLU A 77 -0.12 6.42 1.81
CA GLU A 77 -0.45 6.57 0.39
C GLU A 77 -1.10 5.28 -0.10
N LEU A 78 -1.97 5.36 -1.09
CA LEU A 78 -2.28 4.20 -1.93
C LEU A 78 -1.48 4.30 -3.23
N THR A 79 -0.97 3.18 -3.71
CA THR A 79 -0.30 3.10 -5.02
C THR A 79 -0.95 2.05 -5.91
N ASP A 80 -0.81 2.20 -7.22
CA ASP A 80 -1.10 1.13 -8.18
C ASP A 80 -0.03 0.01 -8.12
N GLU A 81 -0.21 -1.04 -8.94
CA GLU A 81 0.75 -2.15 -9.07
C GLU A 81 2.15 -1.71 -9.54
N LEU A 82 2.27 -0.55 -10.19
CA LEU A 82 3.52 0.02 -10.70
C LEU A 82 4.22 0.93 -9.68
N GLY A 83 3.59 1.17 -8.52
CA GLY A 83 4.10 2.04 -7.45
C GLY A 83 3.79 3.53 -7.62
N ASN A 84 2.99 3.93 -8.62
CA ASN A 84 2.52 5.29 -8.78
C ASN A 84 1.48 5.62 -7.69
N VAL A 85 1.54 6.82 -7.11
CA VAL A 85 0.56 7.25 -6.10
C VAL A 85 -0.81 7.47 -6.76
N LEU A 86 -1.87 6.95 -6.14
CA LEU A 86 -3.23 7.17 -6.60
C LEU A 86 -3.67 8.62 -6.35
N PRO A 87 -4.43 9.25 -7.27
CA PRO A 87 -4.90 10.63 -7.12
C PRO A 87 -5.60 10.87 -5.79
N THR A 88 -5.17 11.91 -5.07
CA THR A 88 -5.55 12.16 -3.67
C THR A 88 -5.92 13.63 -3.43
N TRP A 89 -7.02 13.86 -2.73
CA TRP A 89 -7.54 15.20 -2.38
C TRP A 89 -7.75 15.33 -0.87
N THR A 90 -7.62 16.56 -0.36
CA THR A 90 -8.10 16.90 1.00
C THR A 90 -9.44 17.60 0.91
N HIS A 91 -10.48 17.07 1.57
CA HIS A 91 -11.81 17.66 1.61
C HIS A 91 -12.38 17.58 3.04
N ARG A 92 -12.88 18.71 3.57
CA ARG A 92 -13.42 18.82 4.95
C ARG A 92 -12.51 18.21 6.03
N GLY A 93 -11.19 18.42 5.92
CA GLY A 93 -10.19 17.91 6.87
C GLY A 93 -9.92 16.40 6.80
N ARG A 94 -10.47 15.69 5.79
CA ARG A 94 -10.22 14.27 5.53
C ARG A 94 -9.51 14.10 4.19
N THR A 95 -8.78 13.00 4.05
CA THR A 95 -8.06 12.67 2.81
C THR A 95 -8.84 11.63 2.02
N TYR A 96 -9.07 11.90 0.74
CA TYR A 96 -9.85 11.07 -0.17
C TYR A 96 -8.98 10.64 -1.36
N VAL A 97 -9.03 9.36 -1.72
CA VAL A 97 -8.29 8.75 -2.83
C VAL A 97 -9.28 8.28 -3.89
N LEU A 98 -8.99 8.53 -5.16
CA LEU A 98 -9.78 8.00 -6.28
C LEU A 98 -9.35 6.56 -6.56
N GLY A 99 -10.25 5.62 -6.31
CA GLY A 99 -10.15 4.25 -6.78
C GLY A 99 -10.89 4.06 -8.11
N ALA A 100 -10.50 3.03 -8.86
CA ALA A 100 -11.21 2.57 -10.05
C ALA A 100 -11.61 1.10 -9.86
N LEU A 101 -12.84 0.76 -10.24
CA LEU A 101 -13.43 -0.56 -10.00
C LEU A 101 -12.62 -1.67 -10.68
N GLY A 102 -12.25 -2.70 -9.92
CA GLY A 102 -11.44 -3.84 -10.36
C GLY A 102 -9.94 -3.62 -10.25
N GLU A 103 -9.46 -2.38 -10.13
CA GLU A 103 -8.02 -2.10 -10.03
C GLU A 103 -7.43 -2.58 -8.70
N ARG A 104 -6.19 -3.07 -8.78
CA ARG A 104 -5.40 -3.43 -7.60
C ARG A 104 -4.67 -2.22 -7.06
N TYR A 105 -4.51 -2.19 -5.75
CA TYR A 105 -3.73 -1.16 -5.08
C TYR A 105 -2.92 -1.73 -3.92
N LEU A 106 -1.92 -0.98 -3.48
CA LEU A 106 -1.11 -1.27 -2.30
C LEU A 106 -1.24 -0.11 -1.30
N VAL A 107 -1.20 -0.42 0.00
CA VAL A 107 -1.09 0.60 1.06
C VAL A 107 0.39 0.80 1.35
N ARG A 108 0.96 1.96 0.97
CA ARG A 108 2.35 2.34 1.30
C ARG A 108 2.36 3.18 2.56
N VAL A 109 3.07 2.72 3.59
CA VAL A 109 3.26 3.45 4.86
C VAL A 109 4.74 3.76 5.05
N ARG A 110 5.07 5.03 5.32
CA ARG A 110 6.45 5.53 5.39
C ARG A 110 6.76 6.12 6.76
N ASN A 111 7.97 5.87 7.26
CA ASN A 111 8.47 6.31 8.56
C ASN A 111 9.70 7.20 8.40
N GLN A 112 9.55 8.52 8.56
CA GLN A 112 10.68 9.46 8.50
C GLN A 112 11.43 9.63 9.83
N THR A 113 11.16 8.79 10.85
CA THR A 113 11.89 8.85 12.13
C THR A 113 13.14 7.97 12.11
N GLY A 114 14.14 8.33 12.93
CA GLY A 114 15.33 7.51 13.18
C GLY A 114 15.10 6.30 14.09
N ARG A 115 13.86 5.80 14.21
CA ARG A 115 13.47 4.68 15.09
C ARG A 115 12.50 3.76 14.36
N ARG A 116 12.45 2.49 14.75
CA ARG A 116 11.47 1.54 14.21
C ARG A 116 10.07 1.85 14.75
N ALA A 117 9.05 1.55 13.97
CA ALA A 117 7.65 1.73 14.35
C ALA A 117 6.79 0.59 13.82
N GLU A 118 5.93 0.03 14.67
CA GLU A 118 4.92 -0.95 14.25
C GLU A 118 3.69 -0.21 13.73
N VAL A 119 3.12 -0.69 12.62
CA VAL A 119 1.92 -0.14 12.00
C VAL A 119 0.83 -1.19 11.90
N VAL A 120 -0.24 -0.99 12.67
CA VAL A 120 -1.46 -1.78 12.59
C VAL A 120 -2.34 -1.15 11.52
N VAL A 121 -2.62 -1.88 10.46
CA VAL A 121 -3.34 -1.38 9.28
C VAL A 121 -4.68 -2.08 9.15
N SER A 122 -5.71 -1.29 8.84
CA SER A 122 -7.05 -1.77 8.56
C SER A 122 -7.57 -1.29 7.22
N VAL A 123 -8.32 -2.15 6.54
CA VAL A 123 -9.02 -1.87 5.29
C VAL A 123 -10.46 -2.34 5.48
N ASP A 124 -11.45 -1.46 5.25
CA ASP A 124 -12.88 -1.73 5.46
C ASP A 124 -13.20 -2.32 6.85
N GLY A 125 -12.57 -1.74 7.88
CA GLY A 125 -12.71 -2.17 9.28
C GLY A 125 -11.99 -3.49 9.63
N ARG A 126 -11.32 -4.15 8.67
CA ARG A 126 -10.61 -5.42 8.88
C ARG A 126 -9.12 -5.23 9.02
N ASP A 127 -8.52 -5.94 9.96
CA ASP A 127 -7.08 -6.08 10.08
C ASP A 127 -6.50 -6.82 8.86
N VAL A 128 -5.44 -6.27 8.28
CA VAL A 128 -4.83 -6.81 7.05
C VAL A 128 -3.99 -8.07 7.25
N ILE A 129 -3.72 -8.48 8.49
CA ILE A 129 -2.92 -9.67 8.83
C ILE A 129 -3.81 -10.86 9.21
N ASP A 130 -4.96 -10.65 9.87
CA ASP A 130 -5.86 -11.74 10.28
C ASP A 130 -7.29 -11.70 9.69
N GLY A 131 -7.65 -10.64 8.95
CA GLY A 131 -8.97 -10.46 8.31
C GLY A 131 -10.16 -10.24 9.27
N ARG A 132 -9.94 -10.27 10.59
CA ARG A 132 -10.94 -10.03 11.63
C ARG A 132 -11.07 -8.52 11.90
N PRO A 133 -12.12 -8.04 12.60
CA PRO A 133 -12.26 -6.62 12.94
C PRO A 133 -10.99 -6.04 13.55
N ALA A 134 -10.59 -4.86 13.07
CA ALA A 134 -9.34 -4.21 13.45
C ALA A 134 -9.35 -3.77 14.91
N SER A 135 -8.17 -3.81 15.55
CA SER A 135 -7.99 -3.34 16.92
C SER A 135 -6.55 -2.94 17.13
N TRP A 136 -6.32 -1.84 17.87
CA TRP A 136 -5.00 -1.38 18.26
C TRP A 136 -4.20 -2.45 19.01
N ALA A 137 -4.85 -3.40 19.70
CA ALA A 137 -4.16 -4.46 20.44
C ALA A 137 -3.54 -5.56 19.55
N LYS A 138 -3.87 -5.61 18.25
CA LYS A 138 -3.30 -6.58 17.32
C LYS A 138 -1.89 -6.20 16.90
N ARG A 139 -1.13 -7.19 16.42
CA ARG A 139 0.19 -7.00 15.80
C ARG A 139 0.06 -6.32 14.43
N GLY A 140 1.06 -5.52 14.06
CA GLY A 140 1.17 -4.85 12.77
C GLY A 140 2.43 -5.24 11.99
N TYR A 141 2.69 -4.53 10.88
CA TYR A 141 3.96 -4.60 10.16
C TYR A 141 5.00 -3.72 10.84
N LEU A 142 6.28 -4.06 10.69
CA LEU A 142 7.38 -3.22 11.18
C LEU A 142 7.88 -2.28 10.08
N LEU A 143 7.92 -0.99 10.37
CA LEU A 143 8.66 0.01 9.61
C LEU A 143 10.03 0.22 10.25
N GLU A 144 11.09 0.05 9.47
CA GLU A 144 12.44 0.39 9.89
C GLU A 144 12.63 1.91 10.01
N ALA A 145 13.73 2.34 10.65
CA ALA A 145 14.10 3.75 10.74
C ALA A 145 14.36 4.33 9.33
N GLY A 146 13.69 5.43 8.98
CA GLY A 146 13.72 6.00 7.62
C GLY A 146 13.04 5.13 6.55
N GLY A 147 12.46 3.98 6.91
CA GLY A 147 11.96 2.96 5.99
C GLY A 147 10.47 3.10 5.63
N GLU A 148 10.02 2.17 4.80
CA GLU A 148 8.63 2.04 4.40
C GLU A 148 8.22 0.57 4.26
N ALA A 149 6.91 0.31 4.28
CA ALA A 149 6.32 -0.97 3.92
C ALA A 149 5.19 -0.76 2.91
N ALA A 150 5.16 -1.60 1.88
CA ALA A 150 4.06 -1.74 0.96
C ALA A 150 3.23 -2.96 1.35
N ILE A 151 1.96 -2.76 1.66
CA ILE A 151 1.03 -3.83 2.04
C ILE A 151 0.11 -4.06 0.85
N ASP A 152 0.29 -5.22 0.22
CA ASP A 152 -0.25 -5.55 -1.10
C ASP A 152 -1.53 -6.38 -1.08
N GLY A 153 -1.99 -6.78 0.09
CA GLY A 153 -3.18 -7.59 0.28
C GLY A 153 -3.40 -8.08 1.71
N PHE A 154 -4.54 -8.74 1.94
CA PHE A 154 -4.84 -9.46 3.18
C PHE A 154 -3.93 -10.69 3.28
N ARG A 155 -3.25 -10.91 4.42
CA ARG A 155 -2.37 -12.08 4.57
C ARG A 155 -3.16 -13.39 4.58
N LEU A 156 -2.67 -14.35 3.79
CA LEU A 156 -3.10 -15.75 3.80
C LEU A 156 -2.11 -16.62 4.57
N SER A 157 -0.82 -16.27 4.52
CA SER A 157 0.28 -16.90 5.26
C SER A 157 1.44 -15.92 5.44
N ASP A 158 2.55 -16.39 6.04
CA ASP A 158 3.81 -15.63 6.10
C ASP A 158 4.50 -15.48 4.72
N ALA A 159 3.97 -16.10 3.66
CA ALA A 159 4.54 -16.07 2.31
C ALA A 159 3.58 -15.56 1.22
N ALA A 160 2.29 -15.35 1.52
CA ALA A 160 1.27 -15.04 0.51
C ALA A 160 0.14 -14.12 1.02
N VAL A 161 -0.41 -13.34 0.09
CA VAL A 161 -1.62 -12.51 0.28
C VAL A 161 -2.71 -12.85 -0.72
N ALA A 162 -3.95 -12.49 -0.40
CA ALA A 162 -4.95 -12.14 -1.41
C ALA A 162 -4.86 -10.63 -1.68
N ALA A 163 -4.57 -10.24 -2.92
CA ALA A 163 -4.35 -8.86 -3.32
C ALA A 163 -5.55 -7.94 -2.98
N PHE A 164 -5.31 -6.67 -2.65
CA PHE A 164 -6.41 -5.71 -2.52
C PHE A 164 -6.91 -5.28 -3.90
N ARG A 165 -8.21 -5.47 -4.18
CA ARG A 165 -8.87 -4.89 -5.36
C ARG A 165 -10.06 -4.03 -4.94
N PHE A 166 -10.25 -2.92 -5.64
CA PHE A 166 -11.43 -2.09 -5.48
C PHE A 166 -12.67 -2.79 -6.05
N SER A 167 -13.75 -2.89 -5.27
CA SER A 167 -14.98 -3.60 -5.63
C SER A 167 -16.22 -2.75 -5.42
N SER A 168 -17.33 -3.08 -6.09
CA SER A 168 -18.59 -2.36 -5.92
C SER A 168 -19.35 -2.89 -4.71
N VAL A 169 -19.85 -1.97 -3.87
CA VAL A 169 -20.58 -2.33 -2.64
C VAL A 169 -21.80 -3.24 -2.85
N PRO A 170 -22.55 -3.20 -3.98
CA PRO A 170 -23.61 -4.16 -4.25
C PRO A 170 -23.06 -5.56 -4.65
N ARG A 171 -22.74 -6.37 -3.62
CA ARG A 171 -22.49 -7.84 -3.55
C ARG A 171 -21.14 -8.29 -2.98
N SER A 172 -20.14 -7.42 -2.77
CA SER A 172 -18.87 -7.86 -2.15
C SER A 172 -18.85 -7.71 -0.62
N TYR A 173 -18.77 -8.86 0.07
CA TYR A 173 -18.37 -9.19 1.46
C TYR A 173 -18.70 -8.26 2.66
N ALA A 174 -18.58 -6.94 2.55
CA ALA A 174 -18.81 -5.99 3.66
C ALA A 174 -20.20 -6.15 4.30
N ALA A 175 -21.25 -6.24 3.48
CA ALA A 175 -22.62 -6.47 3.94
C ALA A 175 -22.86 -7.87 4.55
N LEU A 176 -21.95 -8.83 4.35
CA LEU A 176 -22.05 -10.19 4.87
C LEU A 176 -21.34 -10.40 6.20
N LYS A 177 -20.31 -9.61 6.54
CA LYS A 177 -19.48 -9.81 7.76
C LYS A 177 -18.88 -8.55 8.41
N GLY A 178 -19.27 -7.32 8.07
CA GLY A 178 -18.69 -6.09 8.64
C GLY A 178 -19.70 -4.97 8.90
N ASP A 179 -19.32 -3.98 9.71
CA ASP A 179 -20.12 -2.78 9.94
C ASP A 179 -20.06 -1.85 8.73
N ALA A 180 -21.23 -1.51 8.16
CA ALA A 180 -21.37 -0.70 6.94
C ALA A 180 -20.98 0.80 7.10
N ARG A 181 -20.21 1.13 8.14
CA ARG A 181 -19.64 2.45 8.43
C ARG A 181 -18.17 2.57 8.01
N ASP A 182 -17.46 1.44 7.94
CA ASP A 182 -16.01 1.42 7.69
C ASP A 182 -15.65 1.15 6.23
N VAL A 183 -16.64 0.86 5.37
CA VAL A 183 -16.47 0.68 3.93
C VAL A 183 -15.90 1.95 3.29
N GLY A 184 -14.89 1.80 2.45
CA GLY A 184 -14.20 2.95 1.83
C GLY A 184 -13.20 3.60 2.78
N VAL A 185 -12.79 2.95 3.88
CA VAL A 185 -11.89 3.52 4.90
C VAL A 185 -10.67 2.63 5.12
N ILE A 186 -9.50 3.26 5.08
CA ILE A 186 -8.20 2.66 5.42
C ILE A 186 -7.63 3.38 6.63
N GLY A 187 -7.37 2.64 7.70
CA GLY A 187 -6.82 3.13 8.96
C GLY A 187 -5.39 2.65 9.19
N VAL A 188 -4.51 3.51 9.68
CA VAL A 188 -3.14 3.16 10.05
C VAL A 188 -2.85 3.70 11.45
N ALA A 189 -2.68 2.81 12.43
CA ALA A 189 -2.29 3.15 13.79
C ALA A 189 -0.79 2.85 14.00
N VAL A 190 -0.03 3.86 14.39
CA VAL A 190 1.44 3.81 14.47
C VAL A 190 1.92 3.76 15.92
N PHE A 191 2.77 2.79 16.23
CA PHE A 191 3.35 2.57 17.56
C PHE A 191 4.89 2.58 17.46
N PRO A 192 5.57 3.65 17.90
CA PRO A 192 7.03 3.68 17.96
C PRO A 192 7.58 2.59 18.88
N GLU A 193 8.75 2.04 18.55
CA GLU A 193 9.45 1.07 19.40
C GLU A 193 9.79 1.70 20.76
N ARG A 194 9.74 0.91 21.83
CA ARG A 194 10.25 1.31 23.14
C ARG A 194 11.74 1.62 23.04
N GLU A 195 12.13 2.83 23.45
CA GLU A 195 13.54 3.14 23.58
C GLU A 195 14.09 2.35 24.78
N PRO A 196 15.27 1.69 24.67
CA PRO A 196 16.01 1.26 25.83
C PRO A 196 16.17 2.47 26.76
N ALA A 197 15.90 2.29 28.05
CA ALA A 197 16.12 3.37 29.01
C ALA A 197 17.60 3.78 28.92
N ARG A 198 17.87 4.98 28.40
CA ARG A 198 19.20 5.56 28.44
C ARG A 198 19.55 5.67 29.91
N LEU A 199 20.41 4.77 30.37
CA LEU A 199 21.03 4.87 31.69
C LEU A 199 21.61 6.27 31.77
N ALA A 200 21.07 7.09 32.67
CA ALA A 200 21.68 8.37 32.96
C ALA A 200 23.14 8.09 33.31
N PRO A 201 24.12 8.78 32.70
CA PRO A 201 25.51 8.58 33.08
C PRO A 201 25.61 8.76 34.60
N PRO A 202 26.31 7.86 35.32
CA PRO A 202 26.27 7.83 36.78
C PRO A 202 26.57 9.22 37.30
N ARG A 203 25.56 9.82 37.95
CA ARG A 203 25.62 11.18 38.47
C ARG A 203 26.82 11.20 39.39
N ARG A 204 27.87 11.97 39.05
CA ARG A 204 29.08 12.04 39.89
C ARG A 204 28.64 12.52 41.27
N VAL A 205 28.63 11.60 42.23
CA VAL A 205 28.33 11.91 43.61
C VAL A 205 29.52 12.72 44.11
N ALA A 206 29.36 14.04 44.18
CA ALA A 206 30.26 14.84 45.01
C ALA A 206 30.12 14.29 46.44
N PRO A 207 31.24 14.08 47.18
CA PRO A 207 31.16 13.55 48.52
C PRO A 207 30.37 14.51 49.42
N SER A 208 29.16 14.10 49.79
CA SER A 208 28.36 14.79 50.80
C SER A 208 28.93 14.46 52.18
N PRO A 209 29.02 15.44 53.10
CA PRO A 209 29.31 15.16 54.51
C PRO A 209 28.25 14.23 55.11
N GLU A 210 28.71 13.31 55.95
CA GLU A 210 27.90 12.30 56.62
C GLU A 210 27.33 12.87 57.93
N GLU A 211 26.00 12.88 58.10
CA GLU A 211 25.38 13.27 59.37
C GLU A 211 24.03 12.55 59.63
N GLY A 212 23.89 11.97 60.84
CA GLY A 212 22.62 11.91 61.58
C GLY A 212 21.60 10.80 61.23
N ARG A 213 21.64 9.68 61.94
CA ARG A 213 20.55 8.67 62.02
C ARG A 213 19.22 9.26 62.54
N ALA A 214 18.07 8.77 62.06
CA ALA A 214 17.24 7.75 62.76
C ALA A 214 15.77 7.67 62.26
N GLY A 215 15.17 6.46 62.31
CA GLY A 215 13.71 6.28 62.45
C GLY A 215 12.92 5.61 61.31
N ALA A 216 12.48 4.38 61.52
CA ALA A 216 11.40 3.64 60.82
C ALA A 216 11.00 2.40 61.68
N PRO A 217 9.89 1.66 61.42
CA PRO A 217 8.75 1.85 60.50
C PRO A 217 7.45 2.13 61.32
N ASP A 218 6.18 1.84 60.98
CA ASP A 218 5.44 1.26 59.82
C ASP A 218 4.00 1.85 59.82
N GLU A 219 3.23 1.67 58.75
CA GLU A 219 1.90 0.99 58.78
C GLU A 219 1.16 0.97 57.42
N LYS A 220 1.01 -0.25 56.89
CA LYS A 220 -0.23 -0.86 56.35
C LYS A 220 -1.03 -0.23 55.18
N HIS A 221 -1.07 -1.03 54.10
CA HIS A 221 -2.27 -1.49 53.39
C HIS A 221 -3.43 -0.50 53.09
N ARG A 222 -3.61 -0.20 51.80
CA ARG A 222 -4.78 -0.75 51.09
C ARG A 222 -4.62 -0.83 49.57
N SER A 223 -5.03 -1.97 49.01
CA SER A 223 -5.19 -2.21 47.58
C SER A 223 -6.65 -2.06 47.17
N SER A 224 -6.90 -1.61 45.94
CA SER A 224 -7.83 -2.24 44.97
C SER A 224 -7.89 -1.48 43.64
N PRO A 225 -8.06 -2.17 42.49
CA PRO A 225 -8.22 -1.56 41.18
C PRO A 225 -9.69 -1.33 40.82
N SER A 226 -9.94 -0.63 39.71
CA SER A 226 -11.21 -0.76 38.96
C SER A 226 -10.97 -0.63 37.46
N ALA A 227 -11.57 -1.55 36.72
CA ALA A 227 -11.42 -1.75 35.28
C ALA A 227 -12.55 -1.00 34.50
N PRO A 228 -12.60 -1.04 33.15
CA PRO A 228 -13.27 -0.01 32.37
C PRO A 228 -14.80 -0.15 32.29
N GLY A 229 -15.47 0.99 32.10
CA GLY A 229 -16.87 1.01 31.68
C GLY A 229 -17.01 0.74 30.18
N GLU A 230 -17.69 -0.35 29.83
CA GLU A 230 -18.11 -0.64 28.46
C GLU A 230 -19.26 0.30 28.05
N ALA A 231 -18.97 1.25 27.16
CA ALA A 231 -20.02 2.05 26.52
C ALA A 231 -20.73 1.20 25.46
N ARG A 232 -21.92 0.69 25.81
CA ARG A 232 -22.82 -0.04 24.90
C ARG A 232 -23.21 0.86 23.73
N ALA A 233 -22.67 0.59 22.55
CA ALA A 233 -23.01 1.33 21.33
C ALA A 233 -24.47 1.07 20.93
N GLU A 234 -25.25 2.14 20.83
CA GLU A 234 -26.67 2.11 20.49
C GLU A 234 -26.88 1.87 18.98
N ALA A 235 -27.85 1.02 18.64
CA ALA A 235 -28.08 0.58 17.26
C ALA A 235 -28.80 1.65 16.43
N ALA A 236 -28.02 2.53 15.77
CA ALA A 236 -28.54 3.50 14.81
C ALA A 236 -29.09 2.82 13.53
N PRO A 237 -30.02 3.46 12.79
CA PRO A 237 -30.77 2.81 11.72
C PRO A 237 -29.91 2.37 10.52
N ARG A 238 -30.37 1.29 9.86
CA ARG A 238 -29.71 0.71 8.69
C ARG A 238 -29.72 1.68 7.50
N PRO A 239 -28.57 1.93 6.84
CA PRO A 239 -28.57 2.66 5.59
C PRO A 239 -29.25 1.87 4.46
N GLN A 240 -29.94 2.61 3.61
CA GLN A 240 -30.46 2.16 2.32
C GLN A 240 -29.30 1.81 1.36
N ASP A 241 -29.63 1.11 0.26
CA ASP A 241 -28.70 0.68 -0.79
C ASP A 241 -27.68 1.78 -1.17
N ARG A 242 -26.41 1.60 -0.78
CA ARG A 242 -25.34 2.59 -0.95
C ARG A 242 -24.48 2.23 -2.15
N SER A 243 -24.53 3.06 -3.19
CA SER A 243 -23.47 3.12 -4.19
C SER A 243 -22.17 3.64 -3.56
N GLY A 244 -21.08 2.91 -3.74
CA GLY A 244 -19.73 3.29 -3.30
C GLY A 244 -18.73 2.19 -3.61
N LEU A 245 -17.45 2.48 -3.41
CA LEU A 245 -16.33 1.54 -3.58
C LEU A 245 -15.95 0.88 -2.24
N GLY A 246 -15.66 -0.42 -2.27
CA GLY A 246 -15.14 -1.22 -1.16
C GLY A 246 -13.89 -2.00 -1.59
N THR A 247 -13.40 -2.90 -0.75
CA THR A 247 -12.25 -3.77 -1.03
C THR A 247 -12.67 -5.24 -1.07
N GLU A 248 -12.19 -5.98 -2.06
CA GLU A 248 -12.31 -7.44 -2.11
C GLU A 248 -10.96 -8.18 -2.10
N PHE A 249 -11.06 -9.50 -1.90
CA PHE A 249 -9.93 -10.42 -1.95
C PHE A 249 -9.67 -10.79 -3.40
N GLY A 250 -8.60 -10.24 -3.98
CA GLY A 250 -8.13 -10.56 -5.32
C GLY A 250 -7.31 -11.86 -5.38
N GLU A 251 -6.50 -11.98 -6.42
CA GLU A 251 -5.59 -13.08 -6.68
C GLU A 251 -4.55 -13.31 -5.56
N GLU A 252 -4.03 -14.53 -5.48
CA GLU A 252 -2.91 -14.82 -4.60
C GLU A 252 -1.61 -14.18 -5.13
N HIS A 253 -0.87 -13.48 -4.27
CA HIS A 253 0.41 -12.88 -4.60
C HIS A 253 1.48 -13.26 -3.55
N ALA A 254 2.69 -13.56 -4.03
CA ALA A 254 3.82 -13.92 -3.17
C ALA A 254 4.32 -12.68 -2.40
N SER A 255 4.31 -12.76 -1.08
CA SER A 255 4.57 -11.61 -0.20
C SER A 255 5.16 -12.08 1.14
N HIS A 256 6.48 -12.25 1.16
CA HIS A 256 7.20 -12.84 2.29
C HIS A 256 7.36 -11.89 3.48
N VAL A 257 7.05 -12.39 4.68
CA VAL A 257 7.29 -11.71 5.95
C VAL A 257 8.02 -12.64 6.92
N ARG A 258 8.57 -12.06 7.99
CA ARG A 258 9.08 -12.81 9.14
C ARG A 258 8.66 -12.12 10.43
N THR A 259 8.36 -12.90 11.47
CA THR A 259 8.13 -12.34 12.80
C THR A 259 9.46 -11.89 13.40
N VAL A 260 9.47 -10.72 14.03
CA VAL A 260 10.64 -10.13 14.71
C VAL A 260 10.22 -9.64 16.10
N HIS A 261 11.18 -9.59 17.04
CA HIS A 261 10.92 -9.02 18.35
C HIS A 261 10.79 -7.49 18.28
N PHE A 262 9.73 -6.98 18.90
CA PHE A 262 9.40 -5.55 18.99
C PHE A 262 8.60 -5.31 20.27
N GLU A 263 8.94 -4.26 21.02
CA GLU A 263 8.13 -3.79 22.15
C GLU A 263 7.65 -2.37 21.85
N ARG A 264 6.35 -2.10 22.04
CA ARG A 264 5.80 -0.76 21.84
C ARG A 264 6.20 0.18 22.96
N ALA A 265 6.49 1.45 22.62
CA ALA A 265 6.66 2.50 23.62
C ALA A 265 5.38 2.80 24.43
N SER A 266 4.20 2.48 23.89
CA SER A 266 2.89 2.70 24.51
C SER A 266 1.83 1.75 23.93
N ALA A 267 0.80 1.43 24.72
CA ALA A 267 -0.39 0.73 24.25
C ALA A 267 -1.34 1.63 23.42
N ARG A 268 -1.17 2.96 23.47
CA ARG A 268 -1.90 3.92 22.62
C ARG A 268 -1.03 4.31 21.40
N PRO A 269 -1.62 4.45 20.21
CA PRO A 269 -0.87 4.88 19.02
C PRO A 269 -0.34 6.32 19.18
N ALA A 270 0.84 6.58 18.65
CA ALA A 270 1.42 7.93 18.58
C ALA A 270 0.91 8.72 17.37
N ALA A 271 0.38 8.03 16.35
CA ALA A 271 -0.31 8.62 15.21
C ALA A 271 -1.42 7.67 14.75
N VAL A 272 -2.55 8.24 14.32
CA VAL A 272 -3.58 7.53 13.57
C VAL A 272 -3.79 8.29 12.27
N LEU A 273 -3.54 7.62 11.14
CA LEU A 273 -3.79 8.15 9.81
C LEU A 273 -5.03 7.48 9.23
N THR A 274 -5.78 8.22 8.42
CA THR A 274 -7.00 7.71 7.77
C THR A 274 -7.05 8.21 6.34
N LEU A 275 -7.20 7.27 5.42
CA LEU A 275 -7.58 7.52 4.04
C LEU A 275 -9.03 7.07 3.85
N LEU A 276 -9.79 7.85 3.11
CA LEU A 276 -11.00 7.39 2.48
C LEU A 276 -10.72 7.11 1.02
N TYR A 277 -11.37 6.12 0.44
CA TYR A 277 -11.33 5.88 -0.99
C TYR A 277 -12.76 5.71 -1.50
N ASP A 278 -13.00 6.16 -2.73
CA ASP A 278 -14.28 5.97 -3.41
C ASP A 278 -14.07 6.04 -4.93
N ASP A 279 -15.10 5.69 -5.69
CA ASP A 279 -15.08 5.86 -7.14
C ASP A 279 -15.28 7.33 -7.55
N ARG A 280 -15.06 7.62 -8.84
CA ARG A 280 -15.20 8.97 -9.40
C ARG A 280 -16.59 9.58 -9.16
N ARG A 281 -17.66 8.79 -9.16
CA ARG A 281 -19.04 9.26 -8.92
C ARG A 281 -19.26 9.55 -7.44
N GLY A 282 -18.74 8.71 -6.55
CA GLY A 282 -18.78 8.92 -5.10
C GLY A 282 -18.07 10.21 -4.68
N LEU A 283 -16.82 10.41 -5.13
CA LEU A 283 -16.07 11.64 -4.86
C LEU A 283 -16.76 12.89 -5.43
N LEU A 284 -17.33 12.82 -6.64
CA LEU A 284 -18.12 13.93 -7.19
C LEU A 284 -19.40 14.21 -6.39
N ALA A 285 -20.09 13.18 -5.90
CA ALA A 285 -21.28 13.32 -5.05
C ALA A 285 -20.96 13.94 -3.68
N LEU A 286 -19.73 13.77 -3.19
CA LEU A 286 -19.20 14.47 -2.01
C LEU A 286 -18.82 15.94 -2.27
N GLY A 287 -18.80 16.38 -3.53
CA GLY A 287 -18.39 17.73 -3.93
C GLY A 287 -16.87 17.88 -4.09
N ILE A 288 -16.14 16.79 -4.35
CA ILE A 288 -14.70 16.82 -4.62
C ILE A 288 -14.50 16.96 -6.13
N ASP A 289 -13.79 18.01 -6.56
CA ASP A 289 -13.51 18.24 -7.97
C ASP A 289 -12.37 17.35 -8.49
N VAL A 290 -12.70 16.10 -8.76
CA VAL A 290 -11.78 15.12 -9.36
C VAL A 290 -11.52 15.36 -10.85
N ASP A 291 -12.29 16.24 -11.49
CA ASP A 291 -12.22 16.51 -12.94
C ASP A 291 -11.58 17.88 -13.28
N GLY A 292 -11.20 18.67 -12.27
CA GLY A 292 -10.69 20.04 -12.46
C GLY A 292 -11.72 21.02 -13.05
N ARG A 293 -13.02 20.69 -13.02
CA ARG A 293 -14.09 21.53 -13.61
C ARG A 293 -14.32 22.85 -12.88
N TRP A 294 -14.02 22.91 -11.59
CA TRP A 294 -14.13 24.13 -10.80
C TRP A 294 -12.89 24.99 -10.99
N ALA A 295 -11.68 24.39 -10.97
CA ALA A 295 -10.45 25.11 -11.30
C ALA A 295 -10.47 25.70 -12.74
N ALA A 296 -11.02 24.98 -13.72
CA ALA A 296 -11.19 25.49 -15.08
C ALA A 296 -12.23 26.61 -15.19
N ARG A 297 -13.27 26.61 -14.33
CA ARG A 297 -14.25 27.69 -14.23
C ARG A 297 -13.67 28.91 -13.52
N ASP A 298 -12.87 28.73 -12.48
CA ASP A 298 -12.21 29.83 -11.78
C ASP A 298 -11.18 30.51 -12.69
N ASP A 299 -10.42 29.76 -13.49
CA ASP A 299 -9.49 30.30 -14.51
C ASP A 299 -10.24 31.01 -15.66
N ALA A 300 -11.38 30.47 -16.12
CA ALA A 300 -12.24 31.15 -17.09
C ALA A 300 -12.83 32.44 -16.51
N TRP A 301 -13.36 32.40 -15.29
CA TRP A 301 -13.91 33.56 -14.58
C TRP A 301 -12.84 34.61 -14.32
N LEU A 302 -11.63 34.23 -13.89
CA LEU A 302 -10.49 35.15 -13.71
C LEU A 302 -10.07 35.84 -15.02
N ARG A 303 -10.30 35.22 -16.18
CA ARG A 303 -10.11 35.86 -17.50
C ARG A 303 -11.29 36.76 -17.87
N GLU A 304 -12.52 36.33 -17.61
CA GLU A 304 -13.73 37.11 -17.89
C GLU A 304 -13.84 38.36 -17.01
N THR A 305 -13.41 38.29 -15.75
CA THR A 305 -13.34 39.41 -14.81
C THR A 305 -11.94 40.01 -14.69
N ALA A 306 -11.07 39.79 -15.68
CA ALA A 306 -9.75 40.40 -15.72
C ALA A 306 -9.88 41.91 -16.01
N GLU A 307 -9.79 42.74 -14.98
CA GLU A 307 -9.71 44.20 -15.17
C GLU A 307 -8.40 44.56 -15.90
N PRO A 308 -8.46 45.13 -17.12
CA PRO A 308 -7.26 45.43 -17.91
C PRO A 308 -6.50 46.67 -17.41
N PHE A 309 -7.17 47.53 -16.63
CA PHE A 309 -6.61 48.75 -16.06
C PHE A 309 -6.63 48.66 -14.53
N ARG A 310 -5.63 47.99 -13.95
CA ARG A 310 -5.42 47.99 -12.51
C ARG A 310 -4.72 49.28 -12.09
N GLU A 311 -5.19 49.92 -11.02
CA GLU A 311 -4.54 51.12 -10.45
C GLU A 311 -3.22 50.79 -9.73
N SER A 312 -2.18 50.43 -10.48
CA SER A 312 -0.80 50.37 -9.95
C SER A 312 -0.10 51.71 -10.15
N ARG A 313 0.33 52.35 -9.06
CA ARG A 313 1.14 53.59 -9.09
C ARG A 313 2.64 53.32 -9.36
N GLY A 314 2.94 52.23 -10.06
CA GLY A 314 4.30 51.74 -10.30
C GLY A 314 4.68 51.77 -11.79
N PHE A 315 5.98 51.65 -12.06
CA PHE A 315 6.48 51.43 -13.41
C PHE A 315 6.35 49.95 -13.81
N ALA A 316 6.52 49.64 -15.10
CA ALA A 316 6.46 48.26 -15.59
C ALA A 316 7.58 47.40 -14.97
N GLU A 317 7.20 46.30 -14.31
CA GLU A 317 8.13 45.29 -13.79
C GLU A 317 8.44 44.26 -14.90
N PRO A 318 9.69 44.19 -15.40
CA PRO A 318 10.04 43.21 -16.42
C PRO A 318 10.13 41.81 -15.81
N PRO A 319 9.86 40.74 -16.59
CA PRO A 319 9.86 39.38 -16.07
C PRO A 319 11.26 38.96 -15.59
N PRO A 320 11.36 38.06 -14.59
CA PRO A 320 12.64 37.56 -14.09
C PRO A 320 13.55 37.05 -15.21
N GLY A 321 14.77 37.59 -15.29
CA GLY A 321 15.75 37.25 -16.31
C GLY A 321 15.73 38.10 -17.58
N TRP A 322 14.78 39.03 -17.73
CA TRP A 322 14.84 40.04 -18.80
C TRP A 322 16.11 40.88 -18.68
N ARG A 323 16.77 41.13 -19.81
CA ARG A 323 17.89 42.06 -19.92
C ARG A 323 17.66 42.97 -21.13
N PRO A 324 17.97 44.28 -21.04
CA PRO A 324 18.06 45.12 -22.23
C PRO A 324 19.17 44.60 -23.15
N ARG A 325 19.00 44.80 -24.45
CA ARG A 325 20.03 44.54 -25.47
C ARG A 325 20.95 45.75 -25.63
#